data_AF-A0A945MBY0-F1
#
_entry.id   AF-A0A945MBY0-F1
#
_cell.length_a   1.000
_cell.length_b   1.000
_cell.length_c   1.000
_cell.angle_alpha   90.00
_cell.angle_beta   90.00
_cell.angle_gamma   90.00
#
_symmetry.space_group_name_H-M   'P 1'
#
loop_
_entity.id
_entity.type
_entity.pdbx_description
1 polymer ?
#
loop_
_entity_poly.entity_id
_entity_poly.type
_entity_poly.pdbx_seq_one_letter_code
_entity_poly.pdbx_strand_id
1 'polypeptide(L)'
;MIVPSASRRLVRAIGALVLAFAPCEAVAHAFGARHELTLPLSAYLWAAAAAVALSFLVMGLVTALVGRRAGASGPIRRFDLGATMIGRLLANRIALAAIRTISVALFLLVLATAAFGSPDPLANFAPTFVWVLWWVGMSYISAFAGDLWRLVNPWATLFAWSERILPVLRKPRWTYPEGLGVWPAAFLFAVFAWFELVSAAGEQPRVLLVLIATYSLLTWTGMALFGREIWRERGELFGVFFGLLARFAVTGWDGERRRWLLRPPASGLNEAGPASVSMTVFVLLTLSFVFFDGLRETPAWAGVLQWVTESMTLRPGLLALRDAGFDLLKVVQTAGLLAVPVAFGAAYFLFCRLTRAAAGEGPGTVALAGAFAHSLVPIAIAYHLAHYVSYLLLAGQLAIPL
;
A
#
# COMPACT_ATOMS: atom_id res chain seq x y z
N MET A 1 22.70 -32.13 -42.63
CA MET A 1 22.81 -30.71 -42.25
C MET A 1 22.51 -30.57 -40.76
N ILE A 2 23.55 -30.56 -39.93
CA ILE A 2 23.46 -30.67 -38.46
C ILE A 2 23.19 -29.29 -37.89
N VAL A 3 21.93 -29.02 -37.55
CA VAL A 3 21.54 -27.80 -36.84
C VAL A 3 22.23 -27.78 -35.46
N PRO A 4 23.05 -26.75 -35.13
CA PRO A 4 23.88 -26.72 -33.92
C PRO A 4 23.02 -26.79 -32.64
N SER A 5 23.53 -27.45 -31.60
CA SER A 5 22.81 -27.73 -30.35
C SER A 5 22.27 -26.48 -29.63
N ALA A 6 22.89 -25.31 -29.87
CA ALA A 6 22.48 -24.02 -29.34
C ALA A 6 21.14 -23.54 -29.91
N SER A 7 20.87 -23.74 -31.21
CA SER A 7 19.61 -23.31 -31.83
C SER A 7 18.44 -24.21 -31.41
N ARG A 8 18.68 -25.50 -31.12
CA ARG A 8 17.65 -26.38 -30.54
C ARG A 8 17.25 -25.96 -29.13
N ARG A 9 18.20 -25.47 -28.32
CA ARG A 9 17.90 -24.92 -26.98
C ARG A 9 17.14 -23.61 -27.09
N LEU A 10 17.51 -22.74 -28.02
CA LEU A 10 16.81 -21.48 -28.27
C LEU A 10 15.37 -21.70 -28.74
N VAL A 11 15.16 -22.61 -29.70
CA VAL A 11 13.82 -22.96 -30.19
C VAL A 11 12.96 -23.61 -29.10
N ARG A 12 13.54 -24.46 -28.24
CA ARG A 12 12.84 -25.02 -27.08
C ARG A 12 12.51 -23.96 -26.03
N ALA A 13 13.40 -23.00 -25.79
CA ALA A 13 13.15 -21.90 -24.87
C ALA A 13 12.07 -20.96 -25.40
N ILE A 14 12.09 -20.63 -26.69
CA ILE A 14 11.05 -19.85 -27.36
C ILE A 14 9.72 -20.61 -27.36
N GLY A 15 9.73 -21.92 -27.67
CA GLY A 15 8.53 -22.75 -27.64
C GLY A 15 7.93 -22.88 -26.23
N ALA A 16 8.77 -23.02 -25.21
CA ALA A 16 8.33 -23.02 -23.81
C ALA A 16 7.80 -21.65 -23.37
N LEU A 17 8.39 -20.55 -23.86
CA LEU A 17 7.89 -19.20 -23.62
C LEU A 17 6.52 -19.01 -24.31
N VAL A 18 6.38 -19.42 -25.57
CA VAL A 18 5.12 -19.35 -26.32
C VAL A 18 4.04 -20.22 -25.68
N LEU A 19 4.38 -21.39 -25.13
CA LEU A 19 3.45 -22.24 -24.38
C LEU A 19 3.11 -21.65 -23.00
N ALA A 20 4.05 -20.98 -22.33
CA ALA A 20 3.82 -20.31 -21.05
C ALA A 20 2.96 -19.03 -21.19
N PHE A 21 2.98 -18.40 -22.37
CA PHE A 21 2.15 -17.25 -22.72
C PHE A 21 1.00 -17.62 -23.67
N ALA A 22 0.78 -18.92 -23.92
CA ALA A 22 -0.38 -19.35 -24.68
C ALA A 22 -1.62 -18.94 -23.87
N PRO A 23 -2.57 -18.20 -24.47
CA PRO A 23 -3.78 -17.83 -23.77
C PRO A 23 -4.52 -19.11 -23.38
N CYS A 24 -4.53 -19.44 -22.09
CA CYS A 24 -5.49 -20.40 -21.57
C CYS A 24 -6.79 -19.65 -21.30
N GLU A 25 -7.93 -20.32 -21.46
CA GLU A 25 -9.17 -19.81 -20.88
C GLU A 25 -8.96 -19.74 -19.37
N ALA A 26 -8.71 -18.53 -18.86
CA ALA A 26 -8.81 -18.29 -17.45
C ALA A 26 -10.30 -18.48 -17.12
N VAL A 27 -10.63 -19.55 -16.41
CA VAL A 27 -11.94 -19.75 -15.78
C VAL A 27 -12.06 -18.75 -14.62
N ALA A 28 -11.96 -17.47 -14.93
CA ALA A 28 -12.36 -16.39 -14.06
C ALA A 28 -13.88 -16.31 -14.17
N HIS A 29 -14.58 -17.18 -13.44
CA HIS A 29 -15.99 -16.93 -13.19
C HIS A 29 -16.08 -15.52 -12.60
N ALA A 30 -16.68 -14.59 -13.34
CA ALA A 30 -17.04 -13.30 -12.78
C ALA A 30 -17.85 -13.61 -11.52
N PHE A 31 -17.40 -13.10 -10.37
CA PHE A 31 -18.23 -13.08 -9.18
C PHE A 31 -19.52 -12.38 -9.60
N GLY A 32 -20.64 -13.13 -9.61
CA GLY A 32 -21.95 -12.60 -9.95
C GLY A 32 -22.46 -11.63 -8.88
N ALA A 33 -23.78 -11.61 -8.65
CA ALA A 33 -24.38 -10.74 -7.64
C ALA A 33 -23.73 -10.88 -6.26
N ARG A 34 -23.44 -9.74 -5.62
CA ARG A 34 -22.96 -9.66 -4.23
C ARG A 34 -23.99 -10.36 -3.34
N HIS A 35 -23.64 -11.49 -2.75
CA HIS A 35 -24.53 -12.19 -1.83
C HIS A 35 -24.55 -11.44 -0.50
N GLU A 36 -25.64 -10.75 -0.20
CA GLU A 36 -25.82 -10.11 1.09
C GLU A 36 -26.09 -11.19 2.15
N LEU A 37 -25.29 -11.21 3.21
CA LEU A 37 -25.54 -12.07 4.37
C LEU A 37 -26.90 -11.67 4.97
N THR A 38 -27.81 -12.63 5.08
CA THR A 38 -29.15 -12.43 5.67
C THR A 38 -29.13 -12.23 7.19
N LEU A 39 -27.94 -12.17 7.79
CA LEU A 39 -27.78 -12.00 9.24
C LEU A 39 -28.01 -10.54 9.64
N PRO A 40 -28.73 -10.27 10.74
CA PRO A 40 -28.82 -8.93 11.31
C PRO A 40 -27.43 -8.37 11.62
N LEU A 41 -27.18 -7.11 11.26
CA LEU A 41 -25.89 -6.44 11.50
C LEU A 41 -25.44 -6.53 12.96
N SER A 42 -26.37 -6.43 13.91
CA SER A 42 -26.07 -6.55 15.34
C SER A 42 -25.50 -7.92 15.73
N ALA A 43 -26.06 -9.00 15.20
CA ALA A 43 -25.57 -10.36 15.45
C ALA A 43 -24.16 -10.54 14.89
N TYR A 44 -23.90 -10.00 13.69
CA TYR A 44 -22.57 -10.00 13.09
C TYR A 44 -21.55 -9.23 13.94
N LEU A 45 -21.89 -8.02 14.40
CA LEU A 45 -21.01 -7.18 15.23
C LEU A 45 -20.69 -7.84 16.58
N TRP A 46 -21.69 -8.45 17.24
CA TRP A 46 -21.46 -9.18 18.49
C TRP A 46 -20.58 -10.41 18.30
N ALA A 47 -20.79 -11.17 17.22
CA ALA A 47 -19.94 -12.31 16.88
C ALA A 47 -18.49 -11.88 16.60
N ALA A 48 -18.30 -10.78 15.86
CA ALA A 48 -16.98 -10.22 15.60
C ALA A 48 -16.29 -9.75 16.90
N ALA A 49 -17.01 -9.03 17.77
CA ALA A 49 -16.50 -8.59 19.07
C ALA A 49 -16.13 -9.77 19.97
N ALA A 50 -16.98 -10.80 20.02
CA ALA A 50 -16.72 -12.02 20.78
C ALA A 50 -15.49 -12.77 20.25
N ALA A 51 -15.33 -12.88 18.93
CA ALA A 51 -14.16 -13.50 18.32
C ALA A 51 -12.87 -12.76 18.68
N VAL A 52 -12.89 -11.42 18.64
CA VAL A 52 -11.74 -10.59 19.07
C VAL A 52 -11.45 -10.80 20.55
N ALA A 53 -12.45 -10.70 21.43
CA ALA A 53 -12.29 -10.92 22.87
C ALA A 53 -11.75 -12.32 23.20
N LEU A 54 -12.27 -13.35 22.54
CA LEU A 54 -11.81 -14.73 22.68
C LEU A 54 -10.36 -14.89 22.21
N SER A 55 -9.95 -14.23 21.11
CA SER A 55 -8.57 -14.28 20.64
C SER A 55 -7.57 -13.70 21.65
N PHE A 56 -7.93 -12.59 22.30
CA PHE A 56 -7.12 -12.00 23.37
C PHE A 56 -7.11 -12.89 24.62
N LEU A 57 -8.25 -13.48 24.99
CA LEU A 57 -8.34 -14.40 26.12
C LEU A 57 -7.46 -15.63 25.89
N VAL A 58 -7.55 -16.26 24.71
CA VAL A 58 -6.72 -17.40 24.33
C VAL A 58 -5.25 -17.00 24.35
N MET A 59 -4.88 -15.84 23.82
CA MET A 59 -3.50 -15.39 23.81
C MET A 59 -2.95 -15.09 25.21
N GLY A 60 -3.75 -14.46 26.06
CA GLY A 60 -3.42 -14.23 27.47
C GLY A 60 -3.26 -15.55 28.22
N LEU A 61 -4.17 -16.50 28.01
CA LEU A 61 -4.12 -17.84 28.61
C LEU A 61 -2.90 -18.63 28.14
N VAL A 62 -2.62 -18.66 26.83
CA VAL A 62 -1.42 -19.33 26.27
C VAL A 62 -0.15 -18.72 26.86
N THR A 63 -0.06 -17.39 26.93
CA THR A 63 1.10 -16.70 27.51
C THR A 63 1.26 -17.01 29.01
N ALA A 64 0.14 -17.11 29.74
CA ALA A 64 0.14 -17.46 31.16
C ALA A 64 0.51 -18.94 31.40
N LEU A 65 -0.01 -19.87 30.59
CA LEU A 65 0.18 -21.31 30.74
C LEU A 65 1.55 -21.79 30.25
N VAL A 66 2.03 -21.29 29.11
CA VAL A 66 3.35 -21.67 28.53
C VAL A 66 4.50 -20.95 29.24
N GLY A 67 4.19 -19.86 29.96
CA GLY A 67 5.15 -19.03 30.67
C GLY A 67 6.09 -18.27 29.75
N ARG A 68 6.84 -17.31 30.31
CA ARG A 68 7.86 -16.49 29.62
C ARG A 68 9.02 -17.27 28.95
N ARG A 69 8.99 -18.61 28.92
CA ARG A 69 9.94 -19.44 28.16
C ARG A 69 9.90 -19.17 26.65
N ALA A 70 8.85 -18.55 26.13
CA ALA A 70 8.80 -17.99 24.78
C ALA A 70 9.70 -16.76 24.55
N GLY A 71 10.39 -16.25 25.59
CA GLY A 71 11.41 -15.20 25.48
C GLY A 71 12.68 -15.64 24.75
N ALA A 72 12.86 -16.93 24.55
CA ALA A 72 13.82 -17.48 23.59
C ALA A 72 13.05 -18.05 22.40
N SER A 73 12.49 -17.16 21.58
CA SER A 73 12.13 -17.56 20.22
C SER A 73 13.43 -18.05 19.57
N GLY A 74 13.58 -19.36 19.42
CA GLY A 74 14.70 -19.94 18.67
C GLY A 74 14.82 -19.26 17.30
N PRO A 75 15.99 -19.28 16.65
CA PRO A 75 16.21 -18.54 15.41
C PRO A 75 15.09 -18.87 14.42
N ILE A 76 14.31 -17.85 14.06
CA ILE A 76 13.22 -17.97 13.09
C ILE A 76 13.78 -18.73 11.89
N ARG A 77 13.19 -19.89 11.57
CA ARG A 77 13.66 -20.70 10.44
C ARG A 77 13.52 -19.88 9.17
N ARG A 78 14.66 -19.44 8.63
CA ARG A 78 14.78 -18.70 7.39
C ARG A 78 15.30 -19.65 6.33
N PHE A 79 14.63 -19.74 5.19
CA PHE A 79 15.12 -20.51 4.06
C PHE A 79 15.71 -19.57 3.02
N ASP A 80 16.92 -19.86 2.56
CA ASP A 80 17.56 -19.07 1.51
C ASP A 80 16.87 -19.33 0.16
N LEU A 81 16.16 -18.33 -0.34
CA LEU A 81 15.52 -18.37 -1.65
C LEU A 81 16.53 -18.16 -2.78
N GLY A 82 17.77 -17.70 -2.50
CA GLY A 82 18.80 -17.45 -3.50
C GLY A 82 19.16 -18.67 -4.34
N ALA A 83 19.00 -19.89 -3.80
CA ALA A 83 19.24 -21.14 -4.51
C ALA A 83 18.06 -21.58 -5.41
N THR A 84 16.87 -20.99 -5.24
CA THR A 84 15.67 -21.35 -6.02
C THR A 84 15.71 -20.78 -7.44
N MET A 85 14.85 -21.28 -8.35
CA MET A 85 14.71 -20.73 -9.71
C MET A 85 14.35 -19.23 -9.68
N ILE A 86 13.46 -18.83 -8.76
CA ILE A 86 13.04 -17.43 -8.58
C ILE A 86 14.20 -16.59 -8.07
N GLY A 87 14.94 -17.06 -7.06
CA GLY A 87 16.12 -16.37 -6.56
C GLY A 87 17.21 -16.17 -7.62
N ARG A 88 17.44 -17.18 -8.47
CA ARG A 88 18.39 -17.09 -9.59
C ARG A 88 17.92 -16.12 -10.69
N LEU A 89 16.63 -16.10 -10.99
CA LEU A 89 16.05 -15.13 -11.94
C LEU A 89 16.20 -13.70 -11.41
N LEU A 90 15.87 -13.47 -10.14
CA LEU A 90 16.02 -12.17 -9.48
C LEU A 90 17.49 -11.78 -9.23
N ALA A 91 18.44 -12.73 -9.28
CA ALA A 91 19.87 -12.43 -9.27
C ALA A 91 20.43 -12.11 -10.66
N ASN A 92 19.73 -12.48 -11.74
CA ASN A 92 20.21 -12.31 -13.10
C ASN A 92 20.05 -10.85 -13.57
N ARG A 93 21.18 -10.20 -13.91
CA ARG A 93 21.23 -8.81 -14.37
C ARG A 93 20.36 -8.55 -15.61
N ILE A 94 20.28 -9.50 -16.55
CA ILE A 94 19.50 -9.36 -17.77
C ILE A 94 18.00 -9.43 -17.43
N ALA A 95 17.60 -10.37 -16.58
CA ALA A 95 16.21 -10.47 -16.14
C ALA A 95 15.77 -9.23 -15.36
N LEU A 96 16.61 -8.73 -14.45
CA LEU A 96 16.36 -7.49 -13.72
C LEU A 96 16.27 -6.28 -14.66
N ALA A 97 17.12 -6.19 -15.68
CA ALA A 97 17.05 -5.14 -16.69
C ALA A 97 15.75 -5.23 -17.48
N ALA A 98 15.35 -6.43 -17.92
CA ALA A 98 14.09 -6.65 -18.64
C ALA A 98 12.88 -6.26 -17.80
N ILE A 99 12.80 -6.69 -16.54
CA ILE A 99 11.72 -6.33 -15.60
C ILE A 99 11.62 -4.81 -15.43
N ARG A 100 12.77 -4.13 -15.26
CA ARG A 100 12.83 -2.67 -15.15
C ARG A 100 12.39 -1.97 -16.43
N THR A 101 12.82 -2.46 -17.59
CA THR A 101 12.40 -1.90 -18.88
C THR A 101 10.90 -2.10 -19.12
N ILE A 102 10.34 -3.26 -18.77
CA ILE A 102 8.90 -3.53 -18.86
C ILE A 102 8.12 -2.58 -17.94
N SER A 103 8.59 -2.38 -16.69
CA SER A 103 7.98 -1.41 -15.78
C SER A 103 7.96 0.01 -16.37
N VAL A 104 9.09 0.48 -16.91
CA VAL A 104 9.16 1.80 -17.54
C VAL A 104 8.26 1.86 -18.77
N ALA A 105 8.18 0.80 -19.58
CA ALA A 105 7.29 0.73 -20.73
C ALA A 105 5.81 0.82 -20.33
N LEU A 106 5.40 0.11 -19.27
CA LEU A 106 4.04 0.20 -18.72
C LEU A 106 3.76 1.61 -18.17
N PHE A 107 4.73 2.22 -17.48
CA PHE A 107 4.59 3.60 -16.99
C PHE A 107 4.42 4.60 -18.15
N LEU A 108 5.21 4.48 -19.21
CA LEU A 108 5.07 5.31 -20.41
C LEU A 108 3.74 5.04 -21.14
N LEU A 109 3.26 3.80 -21.13
CA LEU A 109 1.94 3.45 -21.67
C LEU A 109 0.84 4.15 -20.88
N VAL A 110 0.87 4.14 -19.54
CA VAL A 110 -0.08 4.90 -18.69
C VAL A 110 -0.07 6.37 -19.05
N LEU A 111 1.10 7.00 -19.18
CA LEU A 111 1.20 8.40 -19.57
C LEU A 111 0.64 8.65 -20.98
N ALA A 112 0.94 7.76 -21.93
CA ALA A 112 0.48 7.87 -23.31
C ALA A 112 -1.05 7.71 -23.40
N THR A 113 -1.64 6.74 -22.72
CA THR A 113 -3.10 6.55 -22.74
C THR A 113 -3.81 7.66 -21.96
N ALA A 114 -3.22 8.19 -20.90
CA ALA A 114 -3.75 9.35 -20.20
C ALA A 114 -3.68 10.64 -21.06
N ALA A 115 -2.65 10.77 -21.90
CA ALA A 115 -2.43 11.93 -22.77
C ALA A 115 -3.09 11.86 -24.15
N PHE A 116 -3.34 10.67 -24.69
CA PHE A 116 -3.83 10.50 -26.06
C PHE A 116 -5.02 9.52 -26.18
N GLY A 117 -5.30 8.75 -25.13
CA GLY A 117 -6.42 7.80 -25.10
C GLY A 117 -7.78 8.45 -24.85
N SER A 118 -8.79 7.60 -24.70
CA SER A 118 -10.18 8.01 -24.48
C SER A 118 -10.33 8.91 -23.24
N PRO A 119 -11.14 9.98 -23.29
CA PRO A 119 -11.45 10.76 -22.08
C PRO A 119 -12.34 9.99 -21.10
N ASP A 120 -13.05 8.95 -21.56
CA ASP A 120 -13.84 8.07 -20.71
C ASP A 120 -12.92 7.17 -19.86
N PRO A 121 -12.97 7.25 -18.50
CA PRO A 121 -12.16 6.43 -17.62
C PRO A 121 -12.31 4.92 -17.84
N LEU A 122 -13.52 4.44 -18.19
CA LEU A 122 -13.78 3.01 -18.36
C LEU A 122 -13.18 2.44 -19.66
N ALA A 123 -13.00 3.30 -20.67
CA ALA A 123 -12.37 2.96 -21.94
C ALA A 123 -10.88 3.33 -21.99
N ASN A 124 -10.30 3.81 -20.88
CA ASN A 124 -8.90 4.21 -20.81
C ASN A 124 -8.11 3.25 -19.92
N PHE A 125 -6.94 2.82 -20.40
CA PHE A 125 -6.04 1.95 -19.64
C PHE A 125 -5.52 2.61 -18.35
N ALA A 126 -5.28 3.93 -18.35
CA ALA A 126 -4.57 4.60 -17.27
C ALA A 126 -5.30 4.56 -15.91
N PRO A 127 -6.59 4.92 -15.80
CA PRO A 127 -7.30 4.85 -14.52
C PRO A 127 -7.38 3.43 -13.97
N THR A 128 -7.75 2.45 -14.80
CA THR A 128 -7.85 1.05 -14.37
C THR A 128 -6.49 0.49 -13.96
N PHE A 129 -5.43 0.78 -14.72
CA PHE A 129 -4.09 0.32 -14.36
C PHE A 129 -3.62 0.94 -13.04
N VAL A 130 -3.78 2.26 -12.86
CA VAL A 130 -3.29 2.96 -11.67
C VAL A 130 -4.09 2.57 -10.43
N TRP A 131 -5.41 2.73 -10.46
CA TRP A 131 -6.25 2.55 -9.27
C TRP A 131 -6.54 1.09 -8.94
N VAL A 132 -6.64 0.22 -9.95
CA VAL A 132 -7.01 -1.17 -9.74
C VAL A 132 -5.77 -2.06 -9.73
N LEU A 133 -5.08 -2.19 -10.87
CA LEU A 133 -4.02 -3.18 -11.01
C LEU A 133 -2.77 -2.84 -10.20
N TRP A 134 -2.35 -1.59 -10.24
CA TRP A 134 -1.14 -1.14 -9.56
C TRP A 134 -1.42 -0.83 -8.11
N TRP A 135 -2.32 0.10 -7.78
CA TRP A 135 -2.56 0.48 -6.39
C TRP A 135 -3.01 -0.70 -5.53
N VAL A 136 -4.10 -1.37 -5.91
CA VAL A 136 -4.61 -2.53 -5.14
C VAL A 136 -3.75 -3.77 -5.37
N GLY A 137 -3.45 -4.12 -6.63
CA GLY A 137 -2.68 -5.33 -6.92
C GLY A 137 -1.26 -5.31 -6.35
N MET A 138 -0.53 -4.19 -6.46
CA MET A 138 0.82 -4.06 -5.86
C MET A 138 0.75 -4.09 -4.34
N SER A 139 -0.33 -3.58 -3.72
CA SER A 139 -0.52 -3.69 -2.27
C SER A 139 -0.57 -5.15 -1.81
N TYR A 140 -1.29 -6.01 -2.52
CA TYR A 140 -1.38 -7.44 -2.18
C TYR A 140 -0.09 -8.19 -2.48
N ILE A 141 0.53 -7.92 -3.63
CA ILE A 141 1.85 -8.51 -3.94
C ILE A 141 2.85 -8.11 -2.86
N SER A 142 2.86 -6.84 -2.45
CA SER A 142 3.74 -6.35 -1.41
C SER A 142 3.45 -7.03 -0.07
N ALA A 143 2.18 -7.08 0.35
CA ALA A 143 1.77 -7.69 1.60
C ALA A 143 2.11 -9.19 1.70
N PHE A 144 1.93 -9.97 0.63
CA PHE A 144 2.06 -11.43 0.70
C PHE A 144 3.35 -11.96 0.10
N ALA A 145 3.82 -11.41 -1.02
CA ALA A 145 4.98 -11.91 -1.75
C ALA A 145 6.27 -11.15 -1.42
N GLY A 146 6.19 -9.88 -1.01
CA GLY A 146 7.34 -9.03 -0.64
C GLY A 146 7.47 -7.78 -1.51
N ASP A 147 8.46 -6.95 -1.23
CA ASP A 147 8.60 -5.61 -1.84
C ASP A 147 9.04 -5.66 -3.31
N LEU A 148 8.09 -6.00 -4.19
CA LEU A 148 8.27 -5.99 -5.64
C LEU A 148 8.47 -4.56 -6.14
N TRP A 149 7.86 -3.57 -5.49
CA TRP A 149 7.96 -2.17 -5.85
C TRP A 149 9.40 -1.66 -5.86
N ARG A 150 10.25 -2.09 -4.91
CA ARG A 150 11.69 -1.75 -4.94
C ARG A 150 12.39 -2.16 -6.24
N LEU A 151 11.90 -3.18 -6.93
CA LEU A 151 12.42 -3.64 -8.22
C LEU A 151 11.74 -2.94 -9.41
N VAL A 152 10.41 -2.85 -9.39
CA VAL A 152 9.61 -2.37 -10.52
C VAL A 152 9.28 -0.88 -10.46
N ASN A 153 9.84 -0.09 -9.54
CA ASN A 153 9.59 1.34 -9.47
C ASN A 153 10.15 2.06 -10.74
N PRO A 154 9.27 2.64 -11.60
CA PRO A 154 9.70 3.29 -12.84
C PRO A 154 10.44 4.59 -12.57
N TRP A 155 10.04 5.35 -11.55
CA TRP A 155 10.71 6.61 -11.16
C TRP A 155 12.15 6.38 -10.76
N ALA A 156 12.40 5.37 -9.91
CA ALA A 156 13.74 5.00 -9.49
C ALA A 156 14.59 4.47 -10.65
N THR A 157 13.98 3.74 -11.59
CA THR A 157 14.66 3.19 -12.77
C THR A 157 15.08 4.31 -13.72
N LEU A 158 14.15 5.20 -14.07
CA LEU A 158 14.42 6.37 -14.92
C LEU A 158 15.47 7.28 -14.29
N PHE A 159 15.39 7.53 -12.98
CA PHE A 159 16.40 8.31 -12.27
C PHE A 159 17.77 7.62 -12.32
N ALA A 160 17.84 6.31 -12.07
CA ALA A 160 19.11 5.57 -12.15
C ALA A 160 19.74 5.58 -13.56
N TRP A 161 18.93 5.60 -14.62
CA TRP A 161 19.43 5.80 -15.98
C TRP A 161 19.93 7.23 -16.19
N SER A 162 19.22 8.23 -15.67
CA SER A 162 19.67 9.62 -15.71
C SER A 162 20.98 9.86 -14.94
N GLU A 163 21.21 9.17 -13.81
CA GLU A 163 22.48 9.20 -13.05
C GLU A 163 23.67 8.66 -13.85
N ARG A 164 23.44 7.82 -14.87
CA ARG A 164 24.51 7.34 -15.76
C ARG A 164 24.92 8.38 -16.78
N ILE A 165 23.97 9.22 -17.21
CA ILE A 165 24.15 10.24 -18.24
C ILE A 165 24.62 11.56 -17.62
N LEU A 166 24.09 11.90 -16.43
CA LEU A 166 24.31 13.16 -15.72
C LEU A 166 25.02 12.88 -14.39
N PRO A 167 26.37 12.98 -14.33
CA PRO A 167 27.13 12.71 -13.11
C PRO A 167 26.75 13.60 -11.92
N VAL A 168 26.20 14.80 -12.17
CA VAL A 168 25.75 15.75 -11.14
C VAL A 168 24.64 15.17 -10.24
N LEU A 169 23.85 14.22 -10.75
CA LEU A 169 22.76 13.59 -10.00
C LEU A 169 23.23 12.48 -9.06
N ARG A 170 24.48 12.01 -9.19
CA ARG A 170 25.02 10.91 -8.38
C ARG A 170 25.31 11.29 -6.94
N LYS A 171 25.54 12.57 -6.67
CA LYS A 171 25.81 13.08 -5.32
C LYS A 171 24.59 13.86 -4.84
N PRO A 172 24.02 13.51 -3.67
CA PRO A 172 22.93 14.28 -3.09
C PRO A 172 23.41 15.71 -2.80
N ARG A 173 22.52 16.69 -3.00
CA ARG A 173 22.83 18.09 -2.71
C ARG A 173 22.79 18.38 -1.21
N TRP A 174 21.89 17.73 -0.48
CA TRP A 174 21.66 17.93 0.95
C TRP A 174 21.55 16.60 1.69
N THR A 175 21.97 16.59 2.95
CA THR A 175 21.73 15.47 3.87
C THR A 175 20.26 15.50 4.29
N TYR A 176 19.59 14.35 4.25
CA TYR A 176 18.20 14.25 4.68
C TYR A 176 18.09 14.49 6.20
N PRO A 177 17.33 15.51 6.64
CA PRO A 177 17.13 15.78 8.07
C PRO A 177 16.46 14.60 8.78
N GLU A 178 17.05 14.11 9.88
CA GLU A 178 16.48 12.98 10.63
C GLU A 178 15.07 13.27 11.17
N GLY A 179 14.80 14.52 11.55
CA GLY A 179 13.50 14.96 12.04
C GLY A 179 12.37 14.88 11.00
N LEU A 180 12.68 14.88 9.70
CA LEU A 180 11.66 14.69 8.66
C LEU A 180 11.12 13.25 8.64
N GLY A 181 11.88 12.26 9.14
CA GLY A 181 11.41 10.89 9.30
C GLY A 181 10.75 10.36 8.03
N VAL A 182 9.45 10.01 8.11
CA VAL A 182 8.59 9.66 6.96
C VAL A 182 7.44 10.66 6.76
N TRP A 183 7.52 11.86 7.33
CA TRP A 183 6.49 12.90 7.19
C TRP A 183 6.18 13.30 5.75
N PRO A 184 7.16 13.41 4.83
CA PRO A 184 6.83 13.71 3.43
C PRO A 184 5.96 12.62 2.80
N ALA A 185 6.25 11.34 3.08
CA ALA A 185 5.42 10.23 2.62
C ALA A 185 4.02 10.25 3.24
N ALA A 186 3.90 10.58 4.54
CA ALA A 186 2.60 10.72 5.21
C ALA A 186 1.74 11.86 4.61
N PHE A 187 2.35 13.00 4.30
CA PHE A 187 1.66 14.10 3.62
C PHE A 187 1.22 13.71 2.20
N LEU A 188 2.11 13.11 1.41
CA LEU A 188 1.79 12.60 0.08
C LEU A 188 0.68 11.55 0.14
N PHE A 189 0.66 10.72 1.18
CA PHE A 189 -0.40 9.74 1.37
C PHE A 189 -1.76 10.38 1.62
N ALA A 190 -1.82 11.42 2.45
CA ALA A 190 -3.06 12.16 2.68
C ALA A 190 -3.59 12.82 1.40
N VAL A 191 -2.70 13.40 0.58
CA VAL A 191 -3.07 13.94 -0.74
C VAL A 191 -3.56 12.83 -1.66
N PHE A 192 -2.85 11.70 -1.73
CA PHE A 192 -3.24 10.54 -2.53
C PHE A 192 -4.62 10.01 -2.11
N ALA A 193 -4.85 9.79 -0.82
CA ALA A 193 -6.12 9.33 -0.26
C ALA A 193 -7.26 10.33 -0.50
N TRP A 194 -6.98 11.63 -0.54
CA TRP A 194 -7.99 12.62 -0.91
C TRP A 194 -8.40 12.48 -2.37
N PHE A 195 -7.45 12.27 -3.28
CA PHE A 195 -7.75 12.01 -4.69
C PHE A 195 -8.49 10.69 -4.90
N GLU A 196 -8.13 9.67 -4.13
CA GLU A 196 -8.75 8.34 -4.19
C GLU A 196 -10.19 8.36 -3.64
N LEU A 197 -10.39 8.92 -2.45
CA LEU A 197 -11.64 8.76 -1.70
C LEU A 197 -12.62 9.91 -1.94
N VAL A 198 -12.14 11.15 -2.13
CA VAL A 198 -13.01 12.34 -2.16
C VAL A 198 -13.17 12.92 -3.56
N SER A 199 -12.09 12.92 -4.35
CA SER A 199 -12.09 13.61 -5.64
C SER A 199 -12.46 12.68 -6.80
N ALA A 200 -13.68 12.86 -7.34
CA ALA A 200 -14.07 12.25 -8.61
C ALA A 200 -13.16 12.66 -9.80
N ALA A 201 -12.38 13.74 -9.67
CA ALA A 201 -11.44 14.14 -10.70
C ALA A 201 -10.23 13.18 -10.80
N GLY A 202 -9.94 12.41 -9.76
CA GLY A 202 -8.84 11.45 -9.73
C GLY A 202 -8.97 10.30 -10.75
N GLU A 203 -10.20 10.02 -11.20
CA GLU A 203 -10.49 9.00 -12.20
C GLU A 203 -10.32 9.50 -13.65
N GLN A 204 -10.33 10.82 -13.85
CA GLN A 204 -10.23 11.40 -15.19
C GLN A 204 -8.81 11.23 -15.74
N PRO A 205 -8.63 10.64 -16.95
CA PRO A 205 -7.29 10.37 -17.49
C PRO A 205 -6.39 11.61 -17.57
N ARG A 206 -6.95 12.77 -17.93
CA ARG A 206 -6.20 14.03 -18.05
C ARG A 206 -5.73 14.58 -16.71
N VAL A 207 -6.56 14.48 -15.68
CA VAL A 207 -6.19 14.87 -14.32
C VAL A 207 -5.13 13.91 -13.78
N LEU A 208 -5.33 12.61 -14.01
CA LEU A 208 -4.38 11.57 -13.62
C LEU A 208 -2.99 11.78 -14.27
N LEU A 209 -2.94 12.18 -15.55
CA LEU A 209 -1.69 12.57 -16.21
C LEU A 209 -0.95 13.67 -15.45
N VAL A 210 -1.66 14.74 -15.07
CA VAL A 210 -1.09 15.88 -14.33
C VAL A 210 -0.63 15.45 -12.93
N LEU A 211 -1.41 14.61 -12.24
CA LEU A 211 -1.04 14.06 -10.94
C LEU A 211 0.23 13.21 -11.02
N ILE A 212 0.30 12.28 -11.97
CA ILE A 212 1.48 11.42 -12.18
C ILE A 212 2.69 12.27 -12.56
N ALA A 213 2.55 13.25 -13.47
CA ALA A 213 3.65 14.13 -13.87
C ALA A 213 4.17 14.97 -12.68
N THR A 214 3.26 15.55 -11.89
CA THR A 214 3.60 16.33 -10.70
C THR A 214 4.29 15.46 -9.65
N TYR A 215 3.75 14.27 -9.39
CA TYR A 215 4.34 13.29 -8.48
C TYR A 215 5.74 12.83 -8.95
N SER A 216 5.91 12.63 -10.26
CA SER A 216 7.19 12.25 -10.87
C SER A 216 8.24 13.33 -10.65
N LEU A 217 7.87 14.60 -10.91
CA LEU A 217 8.75 15.75 -10.72
C LEU A 217 9.15 15.91 -9.24
N LEU A 218 8.19 15.81 -8.33
CA LEU A 218 8.43 15.87 -6.89
C LEU A 218 9.38 14.75 -6.45
N THR A 219 9.12 13.53 -6.94
CA THR A 219 9.92 12.35 -6.61
C THR A 219 11.36 12.47 -7.11
N TRP A 220 11.57 12.84 -8.37
CA TRP A 220 12.90 13.04 -8.92
C TRP A 220 13.64 14.21 -8.26
N THR A 221 12.92 15.28 -7.90
CA THR A 221 13.50 16.39 -7.14
C THR A 221 13.98 15.90 -5.77
N GLY A 222 13.16 15.14 -5.04
CA GLY A 222 13.54 14.53 -3.77
C GLY A 222 14.75 13.60 -3.90
N MET A 223 14.79 12.76 -4.94
CA MET A 223 15.95 11.89 -5.24
C MET A 223 17.22 12.68 -5.55
N ALA A 224 17.12 13.78 -6.30
CA ALA A 224 18.27 14.64 -6.63
C ALA A 224 18.79 15.43 -5.42
N LEU A 225 17.89 15.89 -4.54
CA LEU A 225 18.26 16.67 -3.36
C LEU A 225 18.85 15.78 -2.27
N PHE A 226 18.18 14.68 -1.91
CA PHE A 226 18.49 13.88 -0.73
C PHE A 226 19.11 12.51 -1.03
N GLY A 227 19.21 12.15 -2.31
CA GLY A 227 19.72 10.87 -2.77
C GLY A 227 18.61 9.86 -3.07
N ARG A 228 18.81 9.06 -4.12
CA ARG A 228 17.80 8.14 -4.65
C ARG A 228 17.28 7.13 -3.61
N GLU A 229 18.17 6.46 -2.87
CA GLU A 229 17.75 5.43 -1.91
C GLU A 229 17.10 6.04 -0.66
N ILE A 230 17.67 7.12 -0.12
CA ILE A 230 17.14 7.79 1.07
C ILE A 230 15.73 8.34 0.79
N TRP A 231 15.53 9.00 -0.35
CA TRP A 231 14.21 9.51 -0.70
C TRP A 231 13.18 8.38 -0.86
N ARG A 232 13.55 7.25 -1.47
CA ARG A 232 12.65 6.10 -1.64
C ARG A 232 12.24 5.44 -0.32
N GLU A 233 13.15 5.42 0.64
CA GLU A 233 12.91 4.78 1.94
C GLU A 233 12.17 5.68 2.94
N ARG A 234 12.12 7.00 2.68
CA ARG A 234 11.61 7.98 3.66
C ARG A 234 10.61 8.98 3.11
N GLY A 235 10.85 9.51 1.92
CA GLY A 235 10.08 10.61 1.34
C GLY A 235 9.04 10.18 0.30
N GLU A 236 9.31 9.12 -0.46
CA GLU A 236 8.44 8.63 -1.54
C GLU A 236 7.31 7.77 -0.99
N LEU A 237 6.06 8.14 -1.31
CA LEU A 237 4.86 7.51 -0.77
C LEU A 237 4.85 6.00 -1.00
N PHE A 238 4.97 5.56 -2.25
CA PHE A 238 4.74 4.17 -2.61
C PHE A 238 5.88 3.27 -2.12
N GLY A 239 7.12 3.77 -2.09
CA GLY A 239 8.27 3.11 -1.45
C GLY A 239 8.04 2.83 0.03
N VAL A 240 7.58 3.83 0.79
CA VAL A 240 7.29 3.68 2.22
C VAL A 240 6.08 2.77 2.43
N PHE A 241 5.00 2.97 1.66
CA PHE A 241 3.76 2.21 1.78
C PHE A 241 3.95 0.72 1.46
N PHE A 242 4.45 0.39 0.26
CA PHE A 242 4.66 -0.99 -0.15
C PHE A 242 5.76 -1.67 0.68
N GLY A 243 6.80 -0.92 1.08
CA GLY A 243 7.82 -1.41 2.00
C GLY A 243 7.27 -1.75 3.39
N LEU A 244 6.31 -0.96 3.90
CA LEU A 244 5.59 -1.26 5.15
C LEU A 244 4.77 -2.55 5.02
N LEU A 245 3.98 -2.70 3.95
CA LEU A 245 3.18 -3.91 3.70
C LEU A 245 4.08 -5.15 3.55
N ALA A 246 5.23 -5.03 2.87
CA ALA A 246 6.17 -6.12 2.67
C ALA A 246 6.82 -6.65 3.95
N ARG A 247 6.68 -5.96 5.10
CA ARG A 247 7.06 -6.52 6.40
C ARG A 247 6.15 -7.66 6.84
N PHE A 248 4.92 -7.72 6.32
CA PHE A 248 4.00 -8.83 6.52
C PHE A 248 4.33 -10.07 5.66
N ALA A 249 5.02 -9.88 4.54
CA ALA A 249 5.24 -10.92 3.55
C ALA A 249 6.08 -12.09 4.04
N VAL A 250 5.85 -13.25 3.39
CA VAL A 250 6.64 -14.47 3.63
C VAL A 250 8.04 -14.39 3.06
N THR A 251 8.34 -13.41 2.20
CA THR A 251 9.70 -13.18 1.72
C THR A 251 10.31 -11.92 2.35
N GLY A 252 11.63 -11.90 2.44
CA GLY A 252 12.41 -10.75 2.88
C GLY A 252 13.75 -10.68 2.17
N TRP A 253 14.36 -9.51 2.18
CA TRP A 253 15.72 -9.30 1.69
C TRP A 253 16.67 -9.08 2.84
N ASP A 254 17.70 -9.91 2.95
CA ASP A 254 18.80 -9.72 3.87
C ASP A 254 19.87 -8.85 3.19
N GLY A 255 20.00 -7.60 3.66
CA GLY A 255 20.95 -6.64 3.12
C GLY A 255 22.41 -7.00 3.39
N GLU A 256 22.71 -7.63 4.53
CA GLU A 256 24.07 -8.02 4.91
C GLU A 256 24.54 -9.20 4.07
N ARG A 257 23.70 -10.23 3.96
CA ARG A 257 24.04 -11.45 3.24
C ARG A 257 23.71 -11.39 1.74
N ARG A 258 23.05 -10.32 1.31
CA ARG A 258 22.56 -10.06 -0.06
C ARG A 258 21.75 -11.22 -0.62
N ARG A 259 20.81 -11.74 0.17
CA ARG A 259 20.02 -12.94 -0.15
C ARG A 259 18.53 -12.70 0.08
N TRP A 260 17.73 -13.36 -0.74
CA TRP A 260 16.29 -13.47 -0.51
C TRP A 260 16.04 -14.59 0.50
N LEU A 261 15.18 -14.31 1.47
CA LEU A 261 14.83 -15.23 2.55
C LEU A 261 13.33 -15.52 2.53
N LEU A 262 12.96 -16.77 2.76
CA LEU A 262 11.61 -17.15 3.16
C LEU A 262 11.53 -17.13 4.68
N ARG A 263 10.52 -16.44 5.23
CA ARG A 263 10.25 -16.26 6.65
C ARG A 263 8.76 -16.49 6.94
N PRO A 264 8.37 -16.82 8.18
CA PRO A 264 6.96 -16.84 8.55
C PRO A 264 6.29 -15.49 8.29
N PRO A 265 4.99 -15.45 7.93
CA PRO A 265 4.26 -14.21 7.72
C PRO A 265 4.30 -13.34 8.99
N ALA A 266 4.24 -12.02 8.82
CA ALA A 266 4.33 -11.00 9.87
C ALA A 266 5.64 -10.96 10.69
N SER A 267 6.57 -11.91 10.53
CA SER A 267 7.82 -11.91 11.32
C SER A 267 8.68 -10.66 11.09
N GLY A 268 8.63 -10.06 9.89
CA GLY A 268 9.32 -8.81 9.56
C GLY A 268 8.80 -7.58 10.32
N LEU A 269 7.58 -7.63 10.85
CA LEU A 269 7.01 -6.56 11.68
C LEU A 269 7.62 -6.55 13.08
N ASN A 270 8.00 -7.72 13.61
CA ASN A 270 8.65 -7.84 14.92
C ASN A 270 10.13 -7.44 14.85
N GLU A 271 10.79 -7.68 13.73
CA GLU A 271 12.22 -7.36 13.52
C GLU A 271 12.48 -5.86 13.33
N ALA A 272 11.44 -5.09 13.01
CA ALA A 272 11.53 -3.65 12.75
C ALA A 272 11.87 -2.79 13.99
N GLY A 273 11.73 -3.34 15.19
CA GLY A 273 11.79 -2.58 16.43
C GLY A 273 10.64 -1.55 16.56
N PRO A 274 10.67 -0.71 17.61
CA PRO A 274 9.69 0.35 17.79
C PRO A 274 9.70 1.34 16.61
N ALA A 275 8.52 1.68 16.11
CA ALA A 275 8.36 2.67 15.06
C ALA A 275 8.69 4.09 15.57
N SER A 276 9.25 4.93 14.69
CA SER A 276 9.37 6.37 14.95
C SER A 276 7.98 7.03 14.95
N VAL A 277 7.86 8.22 15.55
CA VAL A 277 6.59 8.96 15.60
C VAL A 277 5.97 9.15 14.20
N SER A 278 6.79 9.55 13.21
CA SER A 278 6.31 9.72 11.84
C SER A 278 5.81 8.40 11.23
N MET A 279 6.46 7.27 11.53
CA MET A 279 6.03 5.95 11.05
C MET A 279 4.75 5.49 11.76
N THR A 280 4.63 5.74 13.07
CA THR A 280 3.37 5.49 13.80
C THR A 280 2.22 6.25 13.18
N VAL A 281 2.39 7.56 12.89
CA VAL A 281 1.36 8.36 12.22
C VAL A 281 1.07 7.81 10.82
N PHE A 282 2.09 7.42 10.06
CA PHE A 282 1.91 6.82 8.73
C PHE A 282 1.06 5.54 8.79
N VAL A 283 1.36 4.63 9.74
CA VAL A 283 0.57 3.41 9.95
C VAL A 283 -0.87 3.73 10.36
N LEU A 284 -1.06 4.71 11.24
CA LEU A 284 -2.40 5.16 11.65
C LEU A 284 -3.17 5.73 10.45
N LEU A 285 -2.53 6.51 9.57
CA LEU A 285 -3.15 7.01 8.33
C LEU A 285 -3.60 5.86 7.43
N THR A 286 -2.75 4.84 7.26
CA THR A 286 -3.10 3.65 6.46
C THR A 286 -4.38 2.99 6.95
N LEU A 287 -4.50 2.78 8.27
CA LEU A 287 -5.71 2.18 8.82
C LEU A 287 -6.91 3.14 8.78
N SER A 288 -6.68 4.43 9.02
CA SER A 288 -7.74 5.45 9.11
C SER A 288 -8.38 5.75 7.77
N PHE A 289 -7.62 5.78 6.67
CA PHE A 289 -8.18 6.06 5.35
C PHE A 289 -9.05 4.91 4.84
N VAL A 290 -8.61 3.67 5.03
CA VAL A 290 -9.45 2.53 4.65
C VAL A 290 -10.66 2.43 5.58
N PHE A 291 -10.52 2.73 6.87
CA PHE A 291 -11.68 2.83 7.77
C PHE A 291 -12.66 3.93 7.33
N PHE A 292 -12.16 5.08 6.89
CA PHE A 292 -13.01 6.16 6.38
C PHE A 292 -13.75 5.74 5.11
N ASP A 293 -13.10 5.01 4.20
CA ASP A 293 -13.74 4.44 3.01
C ASP A 293 -14.92 3.53 3.40
N GLY A 294 -14.67 2.55 4.28
CA GLY A 294 -15.73 1.67 4.77
C GLY A 294 -16.82 2.40 5.55
N LEU A 295 -16.47 3.43 6.34
CA LEU A 295 -17.44 4.24 7.09
C LEU A 295 -18.42 4.94 6.16
N ARG A 296 -17.98 5.46 5.01
CA ARG A 296 -18.82 6.19 4.06
C ARG A 296 -19.95 5.35 3.47
N GLU A 297 -19.73 4.06 3.37
CA GLU A 297 -20.70 3.07 2.87
C GLU A 297 -21.72 2.64 3.95
N THR A 298 -21.64 3.19 5.18
CA THR A 298 -22.55 2.83 6.27
C THR A 298 -23.71 3.81 6.46
N PRO A 299 -24.85 3.36 7.01
CA PRO A 299 -25.95 4.24 7.42
C PRO A 299 -25.53 5.29 8.47
N ALA A 300 -24.49 5.02 9.27
CA ALA A 300 -23.98 5.97 10.25
C ALA A 300 -23.42 7.23 9.57
N TRP A 301 -22.69 7.07 8.45
CA TRP A 301 -22.20 8.20 7.67
C TRP A 301 -23.35 8.97 7.00
N ALA A 302 -24.37 8.28 6.51
CA ALA A 302 -25.59 8.93 6.01
C ALA A 302 -26.26 9.80 7.10
N GLY A 303 -26.30 9.30 8.34
CA GLY A 303 -26.77 10.08 9.49
C GLY A 303 -25.90 11.31 9.79
N VAL A 304 -24.58 11.22 9.63
CA VAL A 304 -23.68 12.38 9.74
C VAL A 304 -23.97 13.40 8.65
N LEU A 305 -24.12 12.98 7.40
CA LEU A 305 -24.47 13.87 6.29
C LEU A 305 -25.81 14.58 6.53
N GLN A 306 -26.81 13.84 7.01
CA GLN A 306 -28.10 14.40 7.38
C GLN A 306 -27.97 15.43 8.50
N TRP A 307 -27.28 15.09 9.59
CA TRP A 307 -27.04 16.01 10.70
C TRP A 307 -26.31 17.28 10.26
N VAL A 308 -25.26 17.16 9.43
CA VAL A 308 -24.53 18.32 8.90
C VAL A 308 -25.44 19.22 8.06
N THR A 309 -26.31 18.63 7.24
CA THR A 309 -27.22 19.35 6.34
C THR A 309 -28.36 20.04 7.09
N GLU A 310 -28.90 19.40 8.13
CA GLU A 310 -30.00 19.90 8.95
C GLU A 310 -29.55 20.84 10.08
N SER A 311 -28.25 20.83 10.42
CA SER A 311 -27.68 21.63 11.50
C SER A 311 -27.82 23.13 11.23
N MET A 312 -28.62 23.80 12.07
CA MET A 312 -28.85 25.26 11.98
C MET A 312 -27.57 26.07 12.20
N THR A 313 -26.57 25.53 12.90
CA THR A 313 -25.29 26.21 13.14
C THR A 313 -24.34 26.10 11.94
N LEU A 314 -24.34 24.97 11.24
CA LEU A 314 -23.43 24.74 10.10
C LEU A 314 -24.02 25.27 8.79
N ARG A 315 -25.34 25.27 8.67
CA ARG A 315 -26.07 25.65 7.45
C ARG A 315 -25.66 27.00 6.87
N PRO A 316 -25.49 28.11 7.63
CA PRO A 316 -25.05 29.38 7.06
C PRO A 316 -23.68 29.28 6.38
N GLY A 317 -22.71 28.62 7.02
CA GLY A 317 -21.38 28.41 6.46
C GLY A 317 -21.37 27.49 5.24
N LEU A 318 -22.19 26.43 5.27
CA LEU A 318 -22.35 25.52 4.12
C LEU A 318 -22.99 26.24 2.93
N LEU A 319 -24.00 27.08 3.16
CA LEU A 319 -24.59 27.87 2.08
C LEU A 319 -23.57 28.84 1.48
N ALA A 320 -22.77 29.52 2.30
CA ALA A 320 -21.71 30.41 1.81
C ALA A 320 -20.67 29.65 0.95
N LEU A 321 -20.28 28.44 1.35
CA LEU A 321 -19.38 27.59 0.56
C LEU A 321 -20.00 27.15 -0.77
N ARG A 322 -21.28 26.76 -0.75
CA ARG A 322 -22.01 26.41 -1.97
C ARG A 322 -22.11 27.60 -2.92
N ASP A 323 -22.42 28.78 -2.39
CA ASP A 323 -22.58 30.00 -3.18
C ASP A 323 -21.22 30.48 -3.74
N ALA A 324 -20.11 30.14 -3.07
CA ALA A 324 -18.74 30.29 -3.59
C ALA A 324 -18.35 29.20 -4.62
N GLY A 325 -19.25 28.27 -4.96
CA GLY A 325 -19.04 27.24 -5.98
C GLY A 325 -18.40 25.94 -5.48
N PHE A 326 -18.27 25.74 -4.16
CA PHE A 326 -17.75 24.49 -3.61
C PHE A 326 -18.80 23.39 -3.59
N ASP A 327 -18.37 22.17 -3.90
CA ASP A 327 -19.15 20.95 -3.76
C ASP A 327 -19.23 20.55 -2.27
N LEU A 328 -20.41 20.71 -1.67
CA LEU A 328 -20.61 20.46 -0.24
C LEU A 328 -20.33 19.02 0.17
N LEU A 329 -20.62 18.05 -0.71
CA LEU A 329 -20.33 16.66 -0.40
C LEU A 329 -18.82 16.45 -0.29
N LYS A 330 -18.04 17.02 -1.22
CA LYS A 330 -16.57 16.98 -1.15
C LYS A 330 -16.03 17.69 0.08
N VAL A 331 -16.62 18.82 0.47
CA VAL A 331 -16.21 19.54 1.70
C VAL A 331 -16.41 18.66 2.93
N VAL A 332 -17.60 18.05 3.08
CA VAL A 332 -17.90 17.19 4.24
C VAL A 332 -17.06 15.92 4.23
N GLN A 333 -16.85 15.31 3.06
CA GLN A 333 -15.96 14.15 2.92
C GLN A 333 -14.49 14.51 3.21
N THR A 334 -14.02 15.69 2.80
CA THR A 334 -12.68 16.18 3.14
C THR A 334 -12.53 16.37 4.65
N ALA A 335 -13.53 16.96 5.30
CA ALA A 335 -13.54 17.10 6.75
C ALA A 335 -13.52 15.74 7.45
N GLY A 336 -14.29 14.77 6.96
CA GLY A 336 -14.29 13.38 7.44
C GLY A 336 -12.93 12.71 7.29
N LEU A 337 -12.32 12.80 6.11
CA LEU A 337 -11.00 12.25 5.80
C LEU A 337 -9.90 12.79 6.73
N LEU A 338 -10.00 14.05 7.14
CA LEU A 338 -9.05 14.68 8.09
C LEU A 338 -9.39 14.37 9.55
N ALA A 339 -10.67 14.31 9.90
CA ALA A 339 -11.12 14.06 11.27
C ALA A 339 -10.89 12.62 11.72
N VAL A 340 -11.09 11.63 10.83
CA VAL A 340 -10.97 10.21 11.17
C VAL A 340 -9.55 9.84 11.64
N PRO A 341 -8.44 10.20 10.96
CA PRO A 341 -7.10 9.95 11.47
C PRO A 341 -6.81 10.60 12.82
N VAL A 342 -7.34 11.80 13.07
CA VAL A 342 -7.18 12.49 14.36
C VAL A 342 -7.93 11.75 15.46
N ALA A 343 -9.18 11.37 15.22
CA ALA A 343 -9.98 10.60 16.18
C ALA A 343 -9.36 9.21 16.45
N PHE A 344 -8.91 8.53 15.39
CA PHE A 344 -8.26 7.23 15.49
C PHE A 344 -6.93 7.33 16.25
N GLY A 345 -6.12 8.35 15.95
CA GLY A 345 -4.89 8.64 16.68
C GLY A 345 -5.15 8.95 18.16
N ALA A 346 -6.15 9.77 18.47
CA ALA A 346 -6.53 10.10 19.85
C ALA A 346 -6.95 8.84 20.62
N ALA A 347 -7.80 7.99 20.02
CA ALA A 347 -8.18 6.70 20.61
C ALA A 347 -6.96 5.80 20.83
N TYR A 348 -6.09 5.67 19.83
CA TYR A 348 -4.88 4.87 19.92
C TYR A 348 -3.95 5.31 21.05
N PHE A 349 -3.67 6.62 21.16
CA PHE A 349 -2.84 7.17 22.24
C PHE A 349 -3.53 7.08 23.61
N LEU A 350 -4.86 7.21 23.67
CA LEU A 350 -5.63 6.98 24.89
C LEU A 350 -5.44 5.55 25.37
N PHE A 351 -5.60 4.55 24.50
CA PHE A 351 -5.37 3.15 24.86
C PHE A 351 -3.93 2.89 25.27
N CYS A 352 -2.93 3.47 24.59
CA CYS A 352 -1.54 3.38 25.03
C CYS A 352 -1.34 3.96 26.44
N ARG A 353 -2.00 5.09 26.76
CA ARG A 353 -1.96 5.69 28.10
C ARG A 353 -2.63 4.80 29.14
N LEU A 354 -3.78 4.19 28.82
CA LEU A 354 -4.49 3.25 29.70
C LEU A 354 -3.66 1.98 29.94
N THR A 355 -3.03 1.42 28.90
CA THR A 355 -2.13 0.26 29.03
C THR A 355 -0.96 0.59 29.95
N ARG A 356 -0.34 1.76 29.79
CA ARG A 356 0.72 2.20 30.70
C ARG A 356 0.22 2.33 32.14
N ALA A 357 -0.95 2.95 32.35
CA ALA A 357 -1.53 3.11 33.68
C ALA A 357 -1.82 1.75 34.35
N ALA A 358 -2.27 0.76 33.60
CA ALA A 358 -2.53 -0.59 34.09
C ALA A 358 -1.24 -1.40 34.34
N ALA A 359 -0.18 -1.18 33.56
CA ALA A 359 1.09 -1.89 33.68
C ALA A 359 2.02 -1.34 34.79
N GLY A 360 1.78 -0.12 35.29
CA GLY A 360 2.62 0.52 36.30
C GLY A 360 3.88 1.16 35.72
N GLU A 361 5.06 0.70 36.15
CA GLU A 361 6.35 1.16 35.61
C GLU A 361 6.60 0.60 34.21
N GLY A 362 6.90 1.48 33.25
CA GLY A 362 7.09 1.07 31.87
C GLY A 362 7.47 2.23 30.95
N PRO A 363 7.65 1.95 29.64
CA PRO A 363 8.01 2.97 28.66
C PRO A 363 6.96 4.09 28.60
N GLY A 364 7.41 5.30 28.24
CA GLY A 364 6.51 6.43 28.00
C GLY A 364 5.47 6.12 26.92
N THR A 365 4.34 6.83 26.94
CA THR A 365 3.19 6.57 26.04
C THR A 365 3.58 6.59 24.56
N VAL A 366 4.49 7.49 24.16
CA VAL A 366 4.99 7.58 22.77
C VAL A 366 5.85 6.37 22.41
N ALA A 367 6.71 5.91 23.32
CA ALA A 367 7.53 4.73 23.08
C ALA A 367 6.66 3.46 22.99
N LEU A 368 5.61 3.37 23.82
CA LEU A 368 4.64 2.28 23.75
C LEU A 368 3.83 2.31 22.43
N ALA A 369 3.40 3.49 21.99
CA ALA A 369 2.78 3.68 20.67
C ALA A 369 3.74 3.27 19.52
N GLY A 370 5.02 3.61 19.60
CA GLY A 370 6.01 3.13 18.64
C GLY A 370 6.13 1.60 18.62
N ALA A 371 6.10 0.97 19.80
CA ALA A 371 6.19 -0.48 19.93
C ALA A 371 4.95 -1.21 19.37
N PHE A 372 3.75 -0.64 19.52
CA PHE A 372 2.51 -1.24 19.02
C PHE A 372 2.16 -0.85 17.58
N ALA A 373 2.77 0.17 16.99
CA ALA A 373 2.37 0.66 15.67
C ALA A 373 2.34 -0.45 14.60
N HIS A 374 3.39 -1.27 14.52
CA HIS A 374 3.49 -2.33 13.52
C HIS A 374 2.44 -3.45 13.69
N SER A 375 1.82 -3.61 14.86
CA SER A 375 0.76 -4.60 15.05
C SER A 375 -0.55 -4.21 14.36
N LEU A 376 -0.68 -2.94 13.95
CA LEU A 376 -1.82 -2.45 13.17
C LEU A 376 -1.71 -2.78 11.67
N VAL A 377 -0.51 -3.11 11.17
CA VAL A 377 -0.28 -3.37 9.74
C VAL A 377 -1.07 -4.60 9.24
N PRO A 378 -1.10 -5.75 9.94
CA PRO A 378 -1.94 -6.87 9.53
C PRO A 378 -3.44 -6.53 9.50
N ILE A 379 -3.90 -5.68 10.43
CA ILE A 379 -5.30 -5.21 10.46
C ILE A 379 -5.59 -4.37 9.22
N ALA A 380 -4.69 -3.44 8.88
CA ALA A 380 -4.81 -2.62 7.68
C ALA A 380 -4.82 -3.48 6.40
N ILE A 381 -3.96 -4.50 6.30
CA ILE A 381 -3.94 -5.43 5.16
C ILE A 381 -5.26 -6.17 5.03
N ALA A 382 -5.79 -6.72 6.15
CA ALA A 382 -7.05 -7.45 6.14
C ALA A 382 -8.23 -6.55 5.73
N TYR A 383 -8.25 -5.31 6.24
CA TYR A 383 -9.29 -4.35 5.91
C TYR A 383 -9.23 -3.91 4.44
N HIS A 384 -8.02 -3.62 3.93
CA HIS A 384 -7.80 -3.31 2.52
C HIS A 384 -8.21 -4.48 1.61
N LEU A 385 -7.90 -5.72 2.00
CA LEU A 385 -8.33 -6.91 1.28
C LEU A 385 -9.86 -7.00 1.23
N ALA A 386 -10.53 -6.79 2.36
CA ALA A 386 -11.99 -6.88 2.46
C ALA A 386 -12.73 -5.86 1.57
N HIS A 387 -12.16 -4.66 1.40
CA HIS A 387 -12.80 -3.58 0.61
C HIS A 387 -12.45 -3.64 -0.87
N TYR A 388 -11.20 -3.96 -1.20
CA TYR A 388 -10.71 -3.80 -2.58
C TYR A 388 -10.54 -5.12 -3.35
N VAL A 389 -10.73 -6.30 -2.74
CA VAL A 389 -10.57 -7.58 -3.48
C VAL A 389 -11.60 -7.72 -4.61
N SER A 390 -12.87 -7.38 -4.36
CA SER A 390 -13.91 -7.41 -5.39
C SER A 390 -13.64 -6.36 -6.46
N TYR A 391 -13.17 -5.19 -6.07
CA TYR A 391 -12.76 -4.14 -7.01
C TYR A 391 -11.64 -4.62 -7.94
N LEU A 392 -10.60 -5.28 -7.41
CA LEU A 392 -9.52 -5.86 -8.20
C LEU A 392 -10.01 -6.92 -9.18
N LEU A 393 -10.89 -7.83 -8.74
CA LEU A 393 -11.37 -8.95 -9.55
C LEU A 393 -12.36 -8.52 -10.65
N LEU A 394 -13.18 -7.50 -10.39
CA LEU A 394 -14.20 -7.03 -11.33
C LEU A 394 -13.66 -5.90 -12.21
N ALA A 395 -13.23 -4.79 -11.62
CA ALA A 395 -12.75 -3.64 -12.39
C ALA A 395 -11.41 -3.93 -13.08
N GLY A 396 -10.61 -4.88 -12.56
CA GLY A 396 -9.35 -5.29 -13.19
C GLY A 396 -9.52 -5.88 -14.59
N GLN A 397 -10.71 -6.40 -14.91
CA GLN A 397 -11.05 -6.93 -16.23
C GLN A 397 -11.08 -5.83 -17.30
N LEU A 398 -11.36 -4.58 -16.91
CA LEU A 398 -11.40 -3.43 -17.82
C LEU A 398 -10.01 -3.01 -18.33
N ALA A 399 -8.93 -3.54 -17.75
CA ALA A 399 -7.57 -3.18 -18.17
C ALA A 399 -7.21 -3.78 -19.55
N ILE A 400 -7.86 -4.87 -19.93
CA ILE A 400 -7.77 -5.48 -21.26
C ILE A 400 -9.20 -5.58 -21.77
N PRO A 401 -9.73 -4.54 -22.43
CA PRO A 401 -11.07 -4.62 -22.99
C PRO A 401 -11.12 -5.78 -24.00
N LEU A 402 -12.05 -6.71 -23.77
CA LEU A 402 -12.31 -7.88 -24.62
C LEU A 402 -12.84 -7.48 -25.99
#